data_AF-A0A914HXZ9-F1
#
_entry.id   AF-A0A914HXZ9-F1
#
_cell.length_a   1.000
_cell.length_b   1.000
_cell.length_c   1.000
_cell.angle_alpha   90.00
_cell.angle_beta   90.00
_cell.angle_gamma   90.00
#
_symmetry.space_group_name_H-M   'P 1'
#
loop_
_entity.id
_entity.type
_entity.pdbx_description
1 polymer ?
#
loop_
_entity_poly.entity_id
_entity_poly.type
_entity_poly.pdbx_seq_one_letter_code
_entity_poly.pdbx_strand_id
1 'polypeptide(L)'
;MRCATIDLGKTAEQQEADGRRSQLCHFQLWPTEIGMRTTQGQNGRWGRIGEHRIVARVPKMDGRRQIGQKSVHGYIANKAYVEGHNIPFPADLVDVCPRNWKYLKAWINPMLADRIINRQACLLHMLSLHYDPATKVFSNQPNVNVTFLGDKPFGSVWPTACLLSSENTGWNFACRASTELNQDEAQFMPMVQHFEEKHGYERDVTLLAAPYDWRRTANMGDMGNLIINYFLNRKVGKEWQQKYLNGTINVSAPWAGSLMLVEQILSGNADRLQFGGSLILPDSIVRNFIRTMPSSFAMLPSTLAFPPNQTLLTLAGVDYSTKNMDAFLALAGSAYMAPLYHELTATVDAQKYTPMFCVHSKTADGMPIFYNYTNGIAKRPKAKMGDGDALVNIESLRVCQKWMDEGKLVKKVVEIDGPTHMAILHEDKFYKAVETIMGLSNK
;
A
#
# COMPACT_ATOMS: atom_id res chain seq x y z
N MET A 1 25.32 -10.62 6.91
CA MET A 1 24.66 -9.52 7.65
C MET A 1 23.41 -10.08 8.31
N ARG A 2 23.25 -9.99 9.63
CA ARG A 2 21.96 -10.25 10.29
C ARG A 2 21.31 -8.88 10.51
N CYS A 3 20.40 -8.50 9.60
CA CYS A 3 19.55 -7.33 9.78
C CYS A 3 18.46 -7.66 10.81
N ALA A 4 18.12 -6.70 11.69
CA ALA A 4 17.27 -6.93 12.85
C ALA A 4 15.83 -6.42 12.65
N THR A 5 14.86 -7.26 13.00
CA THR A 5 13.41 -7.00 13.01
C THR A 5 13.02 -5.78 13.86
N ILE A 6 12.24 -4.84 13.31
CA ILE A 6 11.57 -3.75 14.05
C ILE A 6 10.37 -4.33 14.81
N ASP A 7 10.31 -4.09 16.12
CA ASP A 7 9.20 -4.45 16.99
C ASP A 7 8.34 -3.21 17.26
N LEU A 8 7.10 -3.18 16.75
CA LEU A 8 6.19 -2.03 16.93
C LEU A 8 5.69 -1.83 18.37
N GLY A 9 5.98 -2.77 19.29
CA GLY A 9 5.78 -2.58 20.72
C GLY A 9 6.89 -1.77 21.40
N LYS A 10 7.96 -1.40 20.66
CA LYS A 10 9.11 -0.64 21.19
C LYS A 10 9.34 0.67 20.42
N THR A 11 9.71 1.71 21.15
CA THR A 11 10.21 2.98 20.60
C THR A 11 11.53 2.77 19.84
N ALA A 12 11.87 3.68 18.92
CA ALA A 12 13.13 3.62 18.18
C ALA A 12 14.34 3.63 19.12
N GLU A 13 14.26 4.38 20.21
CA GLU A 13 15.28 4.49 21.26
C GLU A 13 15.43 3.17 22.04
N GLN A 14 14.32 2.47 22.32
CA GLN A 14 14.35 1.13 22.93
C GLN A 14 14.95 0.07 21.99
N GLN A 15 14.82 0.24 20.68
CA GLN A 15 15.43 -0.66 19.69
C GLN A 15 16.94 -0.39 19.52
N GLU A 16 17.39 0.85 19.72
CA GLU A 16 18.80 1.26 19.66
C GLU A 16 19.57 0.85 20.94
N ALA A 17 18.93 0.89 22.11
CA ALA A 17 19.50 0.47 23.40
C ALA A 17 19.82 -1.03 23.49
N ASP A 18 19.13 -1.89 22.74
CA ASP A 18 19.36 -3.35 22.67
C ASP A 18 20.65 -3.74 21.89
N GLY A 19 21.55 -2.78 21.61
CA GLY A 19 22.88 -3.03 21.03
C GLY A 19 22.88 -3.40 19.54
N ARG A 20 21.73 -3.29 18.86
CA ARG A 20 21.62 -3.51 17.42
C ARG A 20 21.87 -2.19 16.71
N ARG A 21 23.08 -1.96 16.18
CA ARG A 21 23.30 -0.90 15.17
C ARG A 21 22.42 -1.20 13.96
N SER A 22 21.23 -0.62 13.92
CA SER A 22 20.24 -0.84 12.88
C SER A 22 20.39 0.19 11.78
N GLN A 23 20.92 -0.25 10.62
CA GLN A 23 20.30 0.16 9.38
C GLN A 23 18.89 -0.42 9.41
N LEU A 24 17.87 0.42 9.20
CA LEU A 24 16.46 0.00 9.09
C LEU A 24 16.32 -1.10 8.02
N CYS A 25 16.31 -2.35 8.47
CA CYS A 25 16.10 -3.55 7.69
C CYS A 25 15.07 -4.41 8.45
N HIS A 26 13.78 -4.23 8.17
CA HIS A 26 12.62 -5.12 8.47
C HIS A 26 11.44 -4.35 9.05
N PHE A 27 10.33 -4.34 8.34
CA PHE A 27 9.00 -4.29 8.95
C PHE A 27 8.44 -5.72 8.94
N GLN A 28 8.49 -6.41 10.08
CA GLN A 28 7.71 -7.62 10.30
C GLN A 28 6.97 -7.45 11.62
N LEU A 29 5.66 -7.33 11.52
CA LEU A 29 4.80 -6.99 12.63
C LEU A 29 4.44 -8.25 13.40
N TRP A 30 4.90 -8.34 14.65
CA TRP A 30 4.32 -9.26 15.62
C TRP A 30 3.23 -8.53 16.40
N PRO A 31 2.08 -9.18 16.69
CA PRO A 31 1.03 -8.59 17.48
C PRO A 31 1.46 -8.57 18.95
N THR A 32 1.93 -7.43 19.45
CA THR A 32 2.13 -7.18 20.87
C THR A 32 1.27 -6.00 21.31
N GLU A 33 -0.04 -6.25 21.33
CA GLU A 33 -1.00 -5.80 22.35
C GLU A 33 -2.38 -6.34 22.00
N ILE A 34 -2.54 -7.65 22.13
CA ILE A 34 -3.71 -8.42 22.60
C ILE A 34 -3.14 -9.83 22.82
N GLY A 35 -3.21 -10.33 24.05
CA GLY A 35 -2.38 -11.43 24.55
C GLY A 35 -2.32 -12.67 23.65
N MET A 36 -1.10 -13.00 23.18
CA MET A 36 -0.76 -14.31 22.64
C MET A 36 0.24 -14.98 23.59
N ARG A 37 -0.20 -15.99 24.35
CA ARG A 37 0.70 -16.94 25.02
C ARG A 37 1.12 -17.98 23.98
N THR A 38 2.41 -18.05 23.67
CA THR A 38 3.01 -19.20 22.98
C THR A 38 3.76 -20.04 24.01
N THR A 39 3.42 -21.33 24.11
CA THR A 39 4.04 -22.32 24.99
C THR A 39 5.55 -22.47 24.70
N GLN A 40 6.37 -22.31 25.74
CA GLN A 40 7.82 -22.53 25.74
C GLN A 40 8.16 -24.03 25.56
N GLY A 41 9.00 -24.35 24.58
CA GLY A 41 9.78 -25.58 24.54
C GLY A 41 11.19 -25.32 25.06
N GLN A 42 11.57 -26.03 26.12
CA GLN A 42 12.89 -26.00 26.75
C GLN A 42 13.97 -26.63 25.85
N ASN A 43 15.11 -25.96 25.69
CA ASN A 43 16.45 -26.49 25.96
C ASN A 43 17.54 -25.52 25.47
N GLY A 44 18.49 -25.22 26.34
CA GLY A 44 19.50 -24.18 26.16
C GLY A 44 20.84 -24.64 25.58
N ARG A 45 21.65 -23.65 25.20
CA ARG A 45 23.09 -23.50 25.49
C ARG A 45 23.59 -22.19 24.87
N TRP A 46 24.25 -21.37 25.69
CA TRP A 46 24.97 -20.17 25.25
C TRP A 46 26.42 -20.54 24.90
N GLY A 47 26.87 -20.20 23.69
CA GLY A 47 28.28 -20.25 23.30
C GLY A 47 28.78 -18.85 22.93
N ARG A 48 29.82 -18.37 23.61
CA ARG A 48 30.56 -17.14 23.25
C ARG A 48 31.42 -17.40 22.02
N ILE A 49 31.39 -16.50 21.04
CA ILE A 49 32.41 -16.43 19.98
C ILE A 49 32.81 -14.96 19.76
N GLY A 50 34.07 -14.68 20.11
CA GLY A 50 35.04 -13.86 19.36
C GLY A 50 34.68 -12.43 18.94
N GLU A 51 35.33 -11.46 19.56
CA GLU A 51 35.47 -10.09 19.05
C GLU A 51 36.22 -10.09 17.70
N HIS A 52 35.53 -9.77 16.61
CA HIS A 52 36.15 -9.27 15.40
C HIS A 52 35.63 -7.84 15.14
N ARG A 53 36.50 -6.85 15.40
CA ARG A 53 36.28 -5.46 14.97
C ARG A 53 36.24 -5.40 13.45
N ILE A 54 35.06 -5.17 12.87
CA ILE A 54 34.91 -4.82 11.46
C ILE A 54 34.69 -3.31 11.36
N VAL A 55 35.72 -2.63 10.83
CA VAL A 55 35.71 -1.21 10.49
C VAL A 55 34.76 -0.99 9.31
N ALA A 56 33.63 -0.33 9.53
CA ALA A 56 32.77 0.12 8.45
C ALA A 56 33.42 1.33 7.75
N ARG A 57 34.07 1.07 6.62
CA ARG A 57 34.58 2.11 5.73
C ARG A 57 33.40 2.62 4.90
N VAL A 58 32.90 3.81 5.21
CA VAL A 58 32.01 4.55 4.30
C VAL A 58 32.83 4.84 3.03
N PRO A 59 32.43 4.39 1.83
CA PRO A 59 33.13 4.79 0.63
C PRO A 59 33.04 6.31 0.52
N LYS A 60 34.20 6.99 0.49
CA LYS A 60 34.28 8.34 -0.07
C LYS A 60 33.96 8.18 -1.56
N MET A 61 32.71 8.44 -1.94
CA MET A 61 32.39 8.74 -3.32
C MET A 61 32.75 10.20 -3.59
N ASP A 62 33.41 10.41 -4.72
CA ASP A 62 33.94 11.67 -5.19
C ASP A 62 32.84 12.76 -5.31
N GLY A 63 33.14 13.97 -4.83
CA GLY A 63 32.48 15.23 -5.19
C GLY A 63 31.02 15.52 -4.78
N ARG A 64 30.10 14.56 -4.69
CA ARG A 64 28.69 14.81 -4.32
C ARG A 64 28.14 13.66 -3.46
N ARG A 65 27.79 13.93 -2.19
CA ARG A 65 27.04 12.95 -1.37
C ARG A 65 25.66 12.77 -1.99
N GLN A 66 25.38 11.62 -2.60
CA GLN A 66 24.03 11.24 -2.99
C GLN A 66 23.15 11.06 -1.73
N ILE A 67 21.93 11.58 -1.78
CA ILE A 67 20.93 11.37 -0.74
C ILE A 67 20.28 10.01 -1.02
N GLY A 68 20.41 9.06 -0.08
CA GLY A 68 19.77 7.75 -0.20
C GLY A 68 18.25 7.88 -0.22
N GLN A 69 17.59 7.15 -1.12
CA GLN A 69 16.16 7.15 -1.32
C GLN A 69 15.54 5.83 -0.85
N LYS A 70 14.46 5.94 -0.05
CA LYS A 70 13.65 4.80 0.38
C LYS A 70 12.21 5.05 -0.06
N SER A 71 11.64 4.10 -0.77
CA SER A 71 10.28 4.16 -1.28
C SER A 71 9.36 3.20 -0.52
N VAL A 72 8.15 3.67 -0.23
CA VAL A 72 7.02 2.86 0.23
C VAL A 72 5.91 3.07 -0.80
N HIS A 73 5.38 1.99 -1.37
CA HIS A 73 4.45 2.04 -2.51
C HIS A 73 2.97 2.00 -2.07
N GLY A 74 2.05 2.04 -3.05
CA GLY A 74 0.60 2.05 -2.84
C GLY A 74 -0.06 0.68 -2.65
N TYR A 75 -1.39 0.69 -2.67
CA TYR A 75 -2.31 -0.43 -2.53
C TYR A 75 -2.06 -1.37 -3.66
N ILE A 76 -1.97 -2.67 -3.35
CA ILE A 76 -1.91 -3.68 -4.41
C ILE A 76 -0.61 -3.50 -5.28
N ALA A 77 0.34 -2.65 -4.84
CA ALA A 77 1.48 -2.18 -5.64
C ALA A 77 2.79 -2.94 -5.40
N ASN A 78 2.70 -4.17 -4.89
CA ASN A 78 3.83 -5.11 -4.86
C ASN A 78 3.35 -6.56 -4.93
N LYS A 79 4.28 -7.43 -5.29
CA LYS A 79 4.01 -8.86 -5.43
C LYS A 79 3.53 -9.49 -4.11
N ALA A 80 2.66 -10.47 -4.23
CA ALA A 80 2.30 -11.38 -3.14
C ALA A 80 2.47 -12.83 -3.60
N TYR A 81 3.00 -13.65 -2.71
CA TYR A 81 3.26 -15.07 -2.92
C TYR A 81 2.52 -15.86 -1.85
N VAL A 82 1.95 -16.99 -2.25
CA VAL A 82 1.21 -17.88 -1.36
C VAL A 82 1.83 -19.26 -1.32
N GLU A 83 1.87 -19.82 -0.13
CA GLU A 83 2.16 -21.22 0.11
C GLU A 83 1.04 -21.77 0.97
N GLY A 84 0.49 -22.93 0.59
CA GLY A 84 -0.56 -23.54 1.38
C GLY A 84 -0.69 -25.02 1.15
N HIS A 85 -1.13 -25.71 2.20
CA HIS A 85 -1.27 -27.16 2.23
C HIS A 85 -2.63 -27.53 2.81
N ASN A 86 -3.40 -28.39 2.12
CA ASN A 86 -4.76 -28.73 2.51
C ASN A 86 -5.63 -27.50 2.82
N ILE A 87 -5.62 -26.52 1.90
CA ILE A 87 -6.37 -25.28 2.05
C ILE A 87 -7.88 -25.59 2.03
N PRO A 88 -8.65 -25.13 3.02
CA PRO A 88 -10.10 -25.23 2.99
C PRO A 88 -10.67 -24.15 2.08
N PHE A 89 -11.18 -24.58 0.93
CA PHE A 89 -11.95 -23.72 0.03
C PHE A 89 -13.46 -23.79 0.35
N PRO A 90 -14.21 -22.70 0.13
CA PRO A 90 -15.67 -22.70 0.11
C PRO A 90 -16.24 -23.77 -0.83
N ALA A 91 -17.44 -24.27 -0.53
CA ALA A 91 -18.05 -25.40 -1.25
C ALA A 91 -18.11 -25.20 -2.78
N ASP A 92 -18.36 -23.98 -3.23
CA ASP A 92 -18.39 -23.57 -4.65
C ASP A 92 -17.02 -23.53 -5.32
N LEU A 93 -15.93 -23.62 -4.55
CA LEU A 93 -14.54 -23.58 -5.02
C LEU A 93 -13.79 -24.90 -4.83
N VAL A 94 -14.32 -25.86 -4.05
CA VAL A 94 -13.62 -27.12 -3.70
C VAL A 94 -13.19 -27.93 -4.92
N ASP A 95 -14.04 -27.99 -5.96
CA ASP A 95 -13.79 -28.80 -7.15
C ASP A 95 -12.92 -28.09 -8.20
N VAL A 96 -12.72 -26.77 -8.04
CA VAL A 96 -11.96 -25.94 -8.99
C VAL A 96 -10.57 -25.60 -8.47
N CYS A 97 -10.43 -25.42 -7.15
CA CYS A 97 -9.20 -24.90 -6.54
C CYS A 97 -8.32 -26.02 -6.00
N PRO A 98 -7.09 -26.22 -6.55
CA PRO A 98 -6.08 -27.08 -5.93
C PRO A 98 -5.87 -26.72 -4.45
N ARG A 99 -5.84 -27.73 -3.59
CA ARG A 99 -5.67 -27.54 -2.14
C ARG A 99 -4.22 -27.34 -1.70
N ASN A 100 -3.27 -27.56 -2.60
CA ASN A 100 -1.84 -27.51 -2.32
C ASN A 100 -1.16 -26.59 -3.31
N TRP A 101 -0.49 -25.56 -2.80
CA TRP A 101 0.28 -24.60 -3.59
C TRP A 101 1.64 -24.41 -2.95
N LYS A 102 2.69 -24.61 -3.75
CA LYS A 102 4.05 -24.33 -3.34
C LYS A 102 4.50 -23.05 -4.01
N TYR A 103 4.64 -21.98 -3.22
CA TYR A 103 5.25 -20.73 -3.65
C TYR A 103 4.65 -20.15 -4.95
N LEU A 104 3.32 -20.02 -4.97
CA LEU A 104 2.59 -19.43 -6.08
C LEU A 104 2.66 -17.90 -5.99
N LYS A 105 3.10 -17.20 -7.04
CA LYS A 105 2.89 -15.74 -7.13
C LYS A 105 1.39 -15.49 -7.27
N ALA A 106 0.70 -15.11 -6.20
CA ALA A 106 -0.74 -14.85 -6.23
C ALA A 106 -1.08 -13.43 -6.68
N TRP A 107 -0.15 -12.49 -6.52
CA TRP A 107 -0.31 -11.11 -6.95
C TRP A 107 1.00 -10.55 -7.55
N ILE A 108 1.01 -9.90 -8.71
CA ILE A 108 -0.03 -9.98 -9.74
C ILE A 108 0.20 -11.27 -10.52
N ASN A 109 -0.83 -12.11 -10.59
CA ASN A 109 -0.80 -13.37 -11.32
C ASN A 109 -1.60 -13.25 -12.64
N PRO A 110 -1.03 -13.65 -13.80
CA PRO A 110 -1.77 -13.71 -15.07
C PRO A 110 -3.04 -14.58 -15.02
N MET A 111 -3.14 -15.53 -14.08
CA MET A 111 -4.38 -16.28 -13.82
C MET A 111 -5.56 -15.38 -13.45
N LEU A 112 -5.34 -14.16 -12.94
CA LEU A 112 -6.40 -13.16 -12.75
C LEU A 112 -7.05 -12.75 -14.08
N ALA A 113 -6.34 -12.92 -15.20
CA ALA A 113 -6.81 -12.71 -16.56
C ALA A 113 -7.28 -13.99 -17.27
N ASP A 114 -7.29 -15.14 -16.59
CA ASP A 114 -7.73 -16.43 -17.17
C ASP A 114 -9.22 -16.35 -17.56
N ARG A 115 -9.63 -17.06 -18.62
CA ARG A 115 -11.04 -17.17 -19.04
C ARG A 115 -11.74 -18.34 -18.37
N ILE A 116 -11.01 -19.22 -17.69
CA ILE A 116 -11.58 -20.29 -16.89
C ILE A 116 -12.20 -19.67 -15.63
N ILE A 117 -13.53 -19.70 -15.59
CA ILE A 117 -14.34 -19.19 -14.49
C ILE A 117 -13.89 -19.84 -13.17
N ASN A 118 -13.83 -19.05 -12.10
CA ASN A 118 -13.52 -19.41 -10.71
C ASN A 118 -12.03 -19.66 -10.36
N ARG A 119 -11.09 -19.69 -11.31
CA ARG A 119 -9.65 -19.78 -10.95
C ARG A 119 -9.12 -18.52 -10.26
N GLN A 120 -9.61 -17.36 -10.68
CA GLN A 120 -9.34 -16.07 -10.04
C GLN A 120 -9.87 -16.07 -8.60
N ALA A 121 -11.04 -16.69 -8.38
CA ALA A 121 -11.65 -16.82 -7.07
C ALA A 121 -10.78 -17.64 -6.11
N CYS A 122 -10.03 -18.65 -6.60
CA CYS A 122 -9.04 -19.36 -5.80
C CYS A 122 -7.95 -18.41 -5.28
N LEU A 123 -7.39 -17.56 -6.16
CA LEU A 123 -6.35 -16.59 -5.79
C LEU A 123 -6.87 -15.57 -4.78
N LEU A 124 -8.04 -14.99 -5.05
CA LEU A 124 -8.64 -13.99 -4.18
C LEU A 124 -9.06 -14.58 -2.83
N HIS A 125 -9.53 -15.83 -2.78
CA HIS A 125 -9.79 -16.55 -1.53
C HIS A 125 -8.51 -16.70 -0.72
N MET A 126 -7.42 -17.22 -1.31
CA MET A 126 -6.14 -17.38 -0.61
C MET A 126 -5.55 -16.05 -0.13
N LEU A 127 -5.78 -14.96 -0.88
CA LEU A 127 -5.37 -13.62 -0.47
C LEU A 127 -6.31 -12.98 0.56
N SER A 128 -7.55 -13.43 0.68
CA SER A 128 -8.52 -12.86 1.63
C SER A 128 -8.07 -13.05 3.08
N LEU A 129 -8.37 -12.08 3.94
CA LEU A 129 -8.12 -12.20 5.37
C LEU A 129 -9.34 -12.78 6.10
N HIS A 130 -9.07 -13.53 7.17
CA HIS A 130 -10.08 -13.96 8.13
C HIS A 130 -10.06 -13.01 9.34
N TYR A 131 -11.22 -12.49 9.72
CA TYR A 131 -11.37 -11.69 10.94
C TYR A 131 -11.96 -12.56 12.05
N ASP A 132 -11.25 -12.66 13.17
CA ASP A 132 -11.78 -13.29 14.37
C ASP A 132 -12.43 -12.22 15.28
N PRO A 133 -13.76 -12.23 15.47
CA PRO A 133 -14.44 -11.24 16.28
C PRO A 133 -14.13 -11.36 17.79
N ALA A 134 -13.71 -12.54 18.27
CA ALA A 134 -13.39 -12.74 19.68
C ALA A 134 -12.05 -12.09 20.05
N THR A 135 -11.05 -12.24 19.18
CA THR A 135 -9.71 -11.67 19.39
C THR A 135 -9.52 -10.32 18.71
N LYS A 136 -10.42 -9.94 17.80
CA LYS A 136 -10.34 -8.76 16.92
C LYS A 136 -9.10 -8.74 16.02
N VAL A 137 -8.63 -9.93 15.63
CA VAL A 137 -7.40 -10.08 14.84
C VAL A 137 -7.72 -10.51 13.41
N PHE A 138 -6.97 -9.95 12.45
CA PHE A 138 -6.95 -10.41 11.07
C PHE A 138 -5.82 -11.43 10.87
N SER A 139 -6.16 -12.60 10.33
CA SER A 139 -5.24 -13.67 9.94
C SER A 139 -5.36 -13.98 8.45
N ASN A 140 -4.37 -14.69 7.89
CA ASN A 140 -4.55 -15.29 6.57
C ASN A 140 -5.65 -16.37 6.64
N GLN A 141 -6.12 -16.84 5.48
CA GLN A 141 -6.94 -18.05 5.42
C GLN A 141 -6.25 -19.23 6.12
N PRO A 142 -7.01 -20.18 6.70
CA PRO A 142 -6.44 -21.37 7.32
C PRO A 142 -5.53 -22.13 6.35
N ASN A 143 -4.37 -22.56 6.84
CA ASN A 143 -3.34 -23.26 6.07
C ASN A 143 -2.78 -22.48 4.85
N VAL A 144 -2.92 -21.15 4.83
CA VAL A 144 -2.33 -20.28 3.82
C VAL A 144 -1.32 -19.34 4.46
N ASN A 145 -0.07 -19.41 4.01
CA ASN A 145 0.96 -18.43 4.28
C ASN A 145 1.08 -17.47 3.11
N VAL A 146 1.27 -16.18 3.39
CA VAL A 146 1.40 -15.13 2.38
C VAL A 146 2.65 -14.30 2.66
N THR A 147 3.48 -14.09 1.64
CA THR A 147 4.68 -13.25 1.70
C THR A 147 4.70 -12.24 0.56
N PHE A 148 5.41 -11.13 0.76
CA PHE A 148 5.39 -9.98 -0.15
C PHE A 148 6.74 -9.64 -0.78
N LEU A 149 7.78 -10.36 -0.35
CA LEU A 149 9.16 -10.18 -0.81
C LEU A 149 9.55 -11.23 -1.85
N GLY A 150 8.78 -12.32 -1.96
CA GLY A 150 9.21 -13.49 -2.70
C GLY A 150 10.51 -14.04 -2.11
N ASP A 151 11.51 -14.20 -2.97
CA ASP A 151 12.85 -14.72 -2.69
C ASP A 151 13.89 -13.60 -2.53
N LYS A 152 13.46 -12.35 -2.68
CA LYS A 152 14.33 -11.18 -2.56
C LYS A 152 14.39 -10.70 -1.11
N PRO A 153 15.52 -10.11 -0.67
CA PRO A 153 15.61 -9.51 0.66
C PRO A 153 14.76 -8.25 0.78
N PHE A 154 14.35 -7.92 2.00
CA PHE A 154 13.75 -6.62 2.30
C PHE A 154 14.72 -5.48 1.94
N GLY A 155 14.20 -4.37 1.42
CA GLY A 155 15.01 -3.30 0.84
C GLY A 155 15.14 -3.41 -0.68
N SER A 156 14.91 -4.60 -1.25
CA SER A 156 14.97 -4.77 -2.69
C SER A 156 13.84 -4.03 -3.39
N VAL A 157 14.15 -3.35 -4.48
CA VAL A 157 13.16 -2.65 -5.33
C VAL A 157 12.35 -3.61 -6.19
N TRP A 158 12.85 -4.83 -6.40
CA TRP A 158 12.27 -5.79 -7.33
C TRP A 158 10.79 -6.14 -7.10
N PRO A 159 10.34 -6.39 -5.85
CA PRO A 159 8.93 -6.76 -5.61
C PRO A 159 7.94 -5.64 -5.94
N THR A 160 8.41 -4.40 -6.06
CA THR A 160 7.62 -3.20 -6.31
C THR A 160 7.82 -2.64 -7.72
N ALA A 161 9.03 -2.75 -8.27
CA ALA A 161 9.35 -2.24 -9.61
C ALA A 161 8.71 -3.05 -10.73
N CYS A 162 8.56 -4.37 -10.56
CA CYS A 162 8.28 -5.29 -11.66
C CYS A 162 7.09 -6.22 -11.37
N LEU A 163 5.86 -5.72 -11.25
CA LEU A 163 4.72 -6.47 -10.69
C LEU A 163 4.38 -7.77 -11.45
N LEU A 164 4.40 -7.73 -12.78
CA LEU A 164 4.03 -8.88 -13.62
C LEU A 164 5.20 -9.83 -13.92
N SER A 165 6.46 -9.38 -13.77
CA SER A 165 7.62 -10.25 -13.97
C SER A 165 7.67 -11.38 -12.93
N SER A 166 8.17 -12.53 -13.35
CA SER A 166 8.41 -13.67 -12.46
C SER A 166 9.44 -14.60 -13.08
N GLU A 167 10.52 -14.87 -12.36
CA GLU A 167 11.60 -15.77 -12.80
C GLU A 167 11.16 -17.25 -12.77
N ASN A 168 10.07 -17.59 -12.05
CA ASN A 168 9.74 -18.97 -11.67
C ASN A 168 8.33 -19.45 -12.10
N THR A 169 7.56 -18.68 -12.88
CA THR A 169 6.16 -19.04 -13.21
C THR A 169 5.92 -19.47 -14.64
N GLY A 170 6.96 -19.75 -15.44
CA GLY A 170 6.83 -20.09 -16.88
C GLY A 170 6.39 -18.92 -17.77
N TRP A 171 5.83 -17.86 -17.17
CA TRP A 171 5.47 -16.59 -17.79
C TRP A 171 6.60 -15.56 -17.59
N ASN A 172 7.58 -15.54 -18.49
CA ASN A 172 8.72 -14.63 -18.45
C ASN A 172 8.37 -13.28 -19.12
N PHE A 173 7.64 -12.41 -18.41
CA PHE A 173 7.55 -11.00 -18.80
C PHE A 173 8.85 -10.28 -18.44
N ALA A 174 9.46 -9.62 -19.42
CA ALA A 174 10.68 -8.85 -19.20
C ALA A 174 10.36 -7.59 -18.38
N CYS A 175 11.02 -7.40 -17.23
CA CYS A 175 10.92 -6.13 -16.51
C CYS A 175 11.76 -5.06 -17.22
N ARG A 176 11.13 -4.33 -18.14
CA ARG A 176 11.74 -3.22 -18.89
C ARG A 176 10.77 -2.04 -18.88
N ALA A 177 11.29 -0.81 -18.79
CA ALA A 177 10.54 0.34 -19.26
C ALA A 177 10.29 0.14 -20.76
N SER A 178 9.05 -0.17 -21.15
CA SER A 178 8.62 -0.09 -22.53
C SER A 178 7.78 1.17 -22.70
N THR A 179 8.02 1.89 -23.79
CA THR A 179 7.37 3.16 -24.10
C THR A 179 5.96 2.98 -24.65
N GLU A 180 5.57 1.76 -25.04
CA GLU A 180 4.28 1.48 -25.66
C GLU A 180 3.80 0.09 -25.21
N LEU A 181 2.56 0.04 -24.70
CA LEU A 181 1.71 -1.12 -24.37
C LEU A 181 1.71 -1.75 -22.96
N ASN A 182 2.74 -1.61 -22.10
CA ASN A 182 2.79 -2.35 -20.82
C ASN A 182 2.99 -1.48 -19.56
N GLN A 183 2.27 -0.37 -19.42
CA GLN A 183 2.37 0.52 -18.25
C GLN A 183 2.04 -0.18 -16.91
N ASP A 184 1.20 -1.22 -16.92
CA ASP A 184 0.80 -1.97 -15.72
C ASP A 184 1.84 -3.00 -15.24
N GLU A 185 2.80 -3.39 -16.08
CA GLU A 185 3.76 -4.46 -15.77
C GLU A 185 4.89 -4.02 -14.84
N ALA A 186 5.26 -2.74 -14.89
CA ALA A 186 6.50 -2.22 -14.33
C ALA A 186 6.30 -0.85 -13.65
N GLN A 187 5.30 -0.75 -12.75
CA GLN A 187 4.84 0.51 -12.14
C GLN A 187 5.95 1.48 -11.73
N PHE A 188 6.93 1.03 -10.92
CA PHE A 188 8.03 1.89 -10.45
C PHE A 188 9.30 1.79 -11.30
N MET A 189 9.37 0.87 -12.26
CA MET A 189 10.60 0.61 -13.01
C MET A 189 11.09 1.81 -13.83
N PRO A 190 10.24 2.57 -14.56
CA PRO A 190 10.69 3.77 -15.26
C PRO A 190 11.35 4.79 -14.34
N MET A 191 10.77 5.01 -13.15
CA MET A 191 11.35 5.90 -12.13
C MET A 191 12.70 5.36 -11.65
N VAL A 192 12.80 4.07 -11.33
CA VAL A 192 14.07 3.45 -10.90
C VAL A 192 15.14 3.63 -11.98
N GLN A 193 14.83 3.31 -13.24
CA GLN A 193 15.75 3.46 -14.37
C GLN A 193 16.18 4.91 -14.57
N HIS A 194 15.26 5.86 -14.46
CA HIS A 194 15.57 7.29 -14.57
C HIS A 194 16.63 7.71 -13.54
N PHE A 195 16.47 7.33 -12.28
CA PHE A 195 17.44 7.67 -11.22
C PHE A 195 18.78 6.94 -11.37
N GLU A 196 18.78 5.69 -11.83
CA GLU A 196 20.02 4.96 -12.13
C GLU A 196 20.78 5.63 -13.28
N GLU A 197 20.12 5.83 -14.41
CA GLU A 197 20.75 6.29 -15.66
C GLU A 197 21.15 7.77 -15.60
N LYS A 198 20.30 8.64 -15.05
CA LYS A 198 20.53 10.09 -15.04
C LYS A 198 21.32 10.57 -13.82
N HIS A 199 21.16 9.90 -12.67
CA HIS A 199 21.70 10.38 -11.40
C HIS A 199 22.70 9.41 -10.75
N GLY A 200 22.88 8.21 -11.31
CA GLY A 200 23.82 7.21 -10.83
C GLY A 200 23.40 6.57 -9.51
N TYR A 201 22.10 6.48 -9.24
CA TYR A 201 21.60 5.67 -8.13
C TYR A 201 21.88 4.18 -8.41
N GLU A 202 21.99 3.41 -7.35
CA GLU A 202 22.20 1.96 -7.35
C GLU A 202 21.01 1.29 -6.65
N ARG A 203 20.32 0.39 -7.36
CA ARG A 203 19.24 -0.44 -6.80
C ARG A 203 19.73 -1.21 -5.58
N ASP A 204 18.85 -1.33 -4.61
CA ASP A 204 19.03 -2.13 -3.39
C ASP A 204 20.19 -1.64 -2.50
N VAL A 205 20.80 -0.49 -2.84
CA VAL A 205 21.90 0.14 -2.10
C VAL A 205 21.51 1.57 -1.72
N THR A 206 21.33 2.43 -2.73
CA THR A 206 20.98 3.85 -2.54
C THR A 206 19.52 4.11 -2.90
N LEU A 207 18.90 3.21 -3.67
CA LEU A 207 17.47 3.21 -3.97
C LEU A 207 16.87 1.92 -3.43
N LEU A 208 16.07 2.06 -2.37
CA LEU A 208 15.50 0.93 -1.61
C LEU A 208 13.98 0.99 -1.67
N ALA A 209 13.32 -0.18 -1.65
CA ALA A 209 11.87 -0.26 -1.46
C ALA A 209 11.52 -0.99 -0.16
N ALA A 210 10.32 -0.71 0.35
CA ALA A 210 9.76 -1.38 1.52
C ALA A 210 8.46 -2.12 1.15
N PRO A 211 8.53 -3.30 0.51
CA PRO A 211 7.36 -4.13 0.27
C PRO A 211 6.64 -4.52 1.56
N TYR A 212 5.32 -4.43 1.58
CA TYR A 212 4.50 -4.71 2.76
C TYR A 212 3.20 -5.44 2.40
N ASP A 213 2.48 -5.93 3.43
CA ASP A 213 1.17 -6.56 3.26
C ASP A 213 0.08 -5.50 3.08
N TRP A 214 -0.24 -5.19 1.81
CA TRP A 214 -1.25 -4.18 1.46
C TRP A 214 -2.69 -4.54 1.81
N ARG A 215 -2.95 -5.76 2.31
CA ARG A 215 -4.27 -6.17 2.78
C ARG A 215 -4.54 -5.66 4.19
N ARG A 216 -3.49 -5.51 5.01
CA ARG A 216 -3.60 -5.19 6.44
C ARG A 216 -3.46 -3.69 6.69
N THR A 217 -4.09 -3.23 7.77
CA THR A 217 -3.99 -1.85 8.28
C THR A 217 -3.14 -1.76 9.51
N ALA A 218 -1.97 -2.38 9.55
CA ALA A 218 -1.13 -2.02 10.67
C ALA A 218 -0.67 -0.54 10.62
N ASN A 219 -0.96 0.19 9.52
CA ASN A 219 -1.89 1.35 9.47
C ASN A 219 -1.95 1.97 8.05
N MET A 220 -3.11 1.82 7.38
CA MET A 220 -3.65 2.53 6.19
C MET A 220 -3.43 2.01 4.76
N GLY A 221 -4.42 1.38 4.09
CA GLY A 221 -4.49 1.01 2.64
C GLY A 221 -4.15 2.11 1.61
N ASP A 222 -3.68 1.78 0.41
CA ASP A 222 -3.10 2.69 -0.62
C ASP A 222 -1.89 3.51 -0.17
N MET A 223 -1.01 2.74 0.48
CA MET A 223 -0.62 2.99 1.85
C MET A 223 0.64 3.79 1.99
N GLY A 224 1.55 3.79 1.02
CA GLY A 224 2.94 4.14 1.31
C GLY A 224 3.07 5.49 2.00
N ASN A 225 2.32 6.47 1.50
CA ASN A 225 2.19 7.80 2.06
C ASN A 225 1.53 7.82 3.44
N LEU A 226 0.43 7.08 3.59
CA LEU A 226 -0.37 7.04 4.80
C LEU A 226 0.32 6.25 5.94
N ILE A 227 0.96 5.12 5.65
CA ILE A 227 1.85 4.37 6.56
C ILE A 227 2.99 5.24 7.02
N ILE A 228 3.75 5.83 6.08
CA ILE A 228 4.92 6.60 6.47
C ILE A 228 4.49 7.81 7.30
N ASN A 229 3.37 8.44 6.94
CA ASN A 229 2.80 9.54 7.72
C ASN A 229 2.40 9.10 9.14
N TYR A 230 1.66 7.99 9.28
CA TYR A 230 1.29 7.46 10.59
C TYR A 230 2.54 7.11 11.42
N PHE A 231 3.49 6.39 10.82
CA PHE A 231 4.73 5.95 11.48
C PHE A 231 5.53 7.15 11.98
N LEU A 232 5.77 8.15 11.14
CA LEU A 232 6.50 9.36 11.52
C LEU A 232 5.74 10.18 12.57
N ASN A 233 4.42 10.29 12.49
CA ASN A 233 3.66 11.08 13.47
C ASN A 233 3.45 10.40 14.82
N ARG A 234 3.55 9.07 14.90
CA ARG A 234 3.11 8.30 16.09
C ARG A 234 4.16 7.39 16.70
N LYS A 235 5.13 6.92 15.90
CA LYS A 235 6.06 5.86 16.32
C LYS A 235 7.52 6.31 16.36
N VAL A 236 7.86 7.45 15.77
CA VAL A 236 9.24 7.93 15.66
C VAL A 236 9.41 9.27 16.37
N GLY A 237 10.41 9.36 17.24
CA GLY A 237 10.77 10.60 17.94
C GLY A 237 11.30 11.70 17.02
N LYS A 238 11.17 12.96 17.46
CA LYS A 238 11.66 14.15 16.74
C LYS A 238 13.15 14.07 16.43
N GLU A 239 13.97 13.71 17.42
CA GLU A 239 15.43 13.68 17.28
C GLU A 239 15.88 12.71 16.18
N TRP A 240 15.27 11.52 16.14
CA TRP A 240 15.53 10.54 15.11
C TRP A 240 15.13 11.07 13.72
N GLN A 241 13.92 11.62 13.59
CA GLN A 241 13.43 12.15 12.32
C GLN A 241 14.34 13.24 11.76
N GLN A 242 14.72 14.21 12.60
CA GLN A 242 15.58 15.31 12.18
C GLN A 242 17.03 14.87 11.89
N LYS A 243 17.49 13.77 12.49
CA LYS A 243 18.82 13.21 12.25
C LYS A 243 18.92 12.39 10.96
N TYR A 244 17.86 11.64 10.62
CA TYR A 244 17.92 10.63 9.56
C TYR A 244 17.05 10.92 8.33
N LEU A 245 16.15 11.91 8.39
CA LEU A 245 15.25 12.25 7.29
C LEU A 245 15.45 13.69 6.85
N ASN A 246 15.76 13.88 5.57
CA ASN A 246 15.78 15.20 4.95
C ASN A 246 14.36 15.71 4.63
N GLY A 247 13.43 14.78 4.37
CA GLY A 247 12.07 15.07 3.97
C GLY A 247 11.36 13.81 3.45
N THR A 248 10.07 13.92 3.20
CA THR A 248 9.28 12.90 2.52
C THR A 248 8.70 13.46 1.22
N ILE A 249 8.75 12.67 0.14
CA ILE A 249 8.07 12.99 -1.11
C ILE A 249 6.84 12.09 -1.18
N ASN A 250 5.66 12.71 -1.07
CA ASN A 250 4.39 12.01 -1.09
C ASN A 250 3.74 12.10 -2.47
N VAL A 251 3.57 10.96 -3.11
CA VAL A 251 3.07 10.88 -4.50
C VAL A 251 1.63 10.38 -4.50
N SER A 252 0.71 11.15 -5.07
CA SER A 252 -0.72 10.85 -5.21
C SER A 252 -1.38 10.30 -3.94
N ALA A 253 -1.06 10.90 -2.78
CA ALA A 253 -1.51 10.41 -1.49
C ALA A 253 -3.02 10.64 -1.27
N PRO A 254 -3.81 9.59 -0.95
CA PRO A 254 -5.24 9.72 -0.65
C PRO A 254 -5.47 10.15 0.81
N TRP A 255 -5.04 11.38 1.16
CA TRP A 255 -5.06 11.88 2.55
C TRP A 255 -6.43 11.79 3.22
N ALA A 256 -7.51 11.96 2.47
CA ALA A 256 -8.88 11.85 2.96
C ALA A 256 -9.64 10.64 2.39
N GLY A 257 -8.92 9.66 1.86
CA GLY A 257 -9.51 8.48 1.21
C GLY A 257 -9.96 8.73 -0.23
N SER A 258 -10.66 7.74 -0.80
CA SER A 258 -11.20 7.77 -2.16
C SER A 258 -12.64 7.30 -2.19
N LEU A 259 -13.51 8.04 -2.89
CA LEU A 259 -14.90 7.64 -3.07
C LEU A 259 -15.03 6.37 -3.91
N MET A 260 -14.02 6.01 -4.71
CA MET A 260 -14.01 4.76 -5.48
C MET A 260 -14.28 3.52 -4.60
N LEU A 261 -13.79 3.54 -3.35
CA LEU A 261 -13.90 2.41 -2.43
C LEU A 261 -15.32 2.16 -1.94
N VAL A 262 -16.20 3.16 -1.98
CA VAL A 262 -17.62 2.97 -1.66
C VAL A 262 -18.26 1.93 -2.59
N GLU A 263 -18.03 2.05 -3.89
CA GLU A 263 -18.54 1.07 -4.85
C GLU A 263 -17.86 -0.29 -4.73
N GLN A 264 -16.53 -0.31 -4.50
CA GLN A 264 -15.80 -1.57 -4.29
C GLN A 264 -16.32 -2.35 -3.07
N ILE A 265 -16.65 -1.64 -1.98
CA ILE A 265 -17.15 -2.24 -0.76
C ILE A 265 -18.63 -2.64 -0.90
N LEU A 266 -19.49 -1.86 -1.57
CA LEU A 266 -20.92 -2.19 -1.67
C LEU A 266 -21.24 -3.21 -2.77
N SER A 267 -20.73 -2.97 -3.96
CA SER A 267 -21.07 -3.71 -5.19
C SER A 267 -19.95 -4.65 -5.60
N GLY A 268 -18.71 -4.24 -5.34
CA GLY A 268 -17.56 -4.71 -6.09
C GLY A 268 -17.57 -4.12 -7.49
N ASN A 269 -16.38 -3.92 -8.06
CA ASN A 269 -16.25 -3.60 -9.47
C ASN A 269 -14.94 -4.17 -9.99
N ALA A 270 -15.04 -5.27 -10.73
CA ALA A 270 -13.88 -5.97 -11.26
C ALA A 270 -13.08 -5.14 -12.28
N ASP A 271 -13.69 -4.12 -12.90
CA ASP A 271 -12.98 -3.25 -13.83
C ASP A 271 -11.99 -2.31 -13.14
N ARG A 272 -12.12 -2.10 -11.84
CA ARG A 272 -11.18 -1.27 -11.07
C ARG A 272 -10.10 -2.07 -10.35
N LEU A 273 -10.07 -3.39 -10.53
CA LEU A 273 -8.84 -4.13 -10.31
C LEU A 273 -7.90 -3.80 -11.47
N GLN A 274 -6.59 -3.76 -11.21
CA GLN A 274 -5.52 -3.27 -12.10
C GLN A 274 -5.47 -3.83 -13.55
N PHE A 275 -6.39 -4.71 -13.97
CA PHE A 275 -6.44 -5.36 -15.29
C PHE A 275 -7.80 -5.27 -16.01
N GLY A 276 -8.80 -4.54 -15.50
CA GLY A 276 -10.10 -4.44 -16.18
C GLY A 276 -10.85 -5.78 -16.24
N GLY A 277 -11.12 -6.39 -15.08
CA GLY A 277 -11.46 -7.82 -14.96
C GLY A 277 -12.93 -8.22 -15.15
N SER A 278 -13.86 -7.31 -15.49
CA SER A 278 -15.30 -7.64 -15.46
C SER A 278 -15.75 -8.72 -16.45
N LEU A 279 -14.97 -8.96 -17.51
CA LEU A 279 -15.27 -10.00 -18.50
C LEU A 279 -15.07 -11.43 -17.97
N ILE A 280 -14.35 -11.59 -16.85
CA ILE A 280 -13.83 -12.88 -16.37
C ILE A 280 -13.94 -13.07 -14.86
N LEU A 281 -14.22 -12.00 -14.11
CA LEU A 281 -14.31 -12.01 -12.65
C LEU A 281 -15.60 -11.31 -12.19
N PRO A 282 -16.53 -12.03 -11.54
CA PRO A 282 -17.74 -11.42 -11.01
C PRO A 282 -17.45 -10.35 -9.96
N ASP A 283 -18.19 -9.23 -10.02
CA ASP A 283 -18.10 -8.13 -9.05
C ASP A 283 -18.28 -8.61 -7.60
N SER A 284 -19.12 -9.62 -7.38
CA SER A 284 -19.36 -10.20 -6.04
C SER A 284 -18.11 -10.83 -5.42
N ILE A 285 -17.24 -11.45 -6.24
CA ILE A 285 -15.98 -12.04 -5.76
C ILE A 285 -15.02 -10.93 -5.35
N VAL A 286 -14.94 -9.88 -6.17
CA VAL A 286 -14.15 -8.68 -5.85
C VAL A 286 -14.64 -8.04 -4.56
N ARG A 287 -15.94 -7.82 -4.43
CA ARG A 287 -16.55 -7.27 -3.22
C ARG A 287 -16.17 -8.06 -1.98
N ASN A 288 -16.30 -9.39 -2.03
CA ASN A 288 -15.98 -10.26 -0.90
C ASN A 288 -14.50 -10.13 -0.53
N PHE A 289 -13.61 -10.11 -1.53
CA PHE A 289 -12.17 -9.91 -1.32
C PHE A 289 -11.87 -8.54 -0.69
N ILE A 290 -12.38 -7.45 -1.28
CA ILE A 290 -12.19 -6.07 -0.80
C ILE A 290 -12.63 -5.93 0.66
N ARG A 291 -13.79 -6.50 1.03
CA ARG A 291 -14.30 -6.45 2.41
C ARG A 291 -13.45 -7.19 3.44
N THR A 292 -12.61 -8.13 3.00
CA THR A 292 -11.68 -8.80 3.92
C THR A 292 -10.48 -7.94 4.27
N MET A 293 -10.22 -6.86 3.53
CA MET A 293 -9.04 -6.03 3.70
C MET A 293 -9.36 -4.82 4.56
N PRO A 294 -8.87 -4.74 5.81
CA PRO A 294 -8.92 -3.52 6.60
C PRO A 294 -8.45 -2.29 5.82
N SER A 295 -7.47 -2.48 4.92
CA SER A 295 -6.83 -1.42 4.16
C SER A 295 -7.82 -0.65 3.29
N SER A 296 -8.81 -1.33 2.74
CA SER A 296 -9.90 -0.72 1.97
C SER A 296 -10.79 0.19 2.82
N PHE A 297 -11.00 -0.12 4.10
CA PHE A 297 -11.82 0.70 4.99
C PHE A 297 -11.08 1.91 5.53
N ALA A 298 -9.77 1.78 5.75
CA ALA A 298 -8.90 2.88 6.18
C ALA A 298 -8.88 4.07 5.21
N MET A 299 -9.27 3.82 3.95
CA MET A 299 -9.27 4.79 2.86
C MET A 299 -10.66 5.21 2.42
N LEU A 300 -11.68 4.89 3.20
CA LEU A 300 -12.99 5.47 2.97
C LEU A 300 -12.92 7.01 3.11
N PRO A 301 -13.78 7.74 2.39
CA PRO A 301 -13.86 9.19 2.48
C PRO A 301 -13.93 9.70 3.92
N SER A 302 -13.09 10.68 4.27
CA SER A 302 -13.05 11.29 5.60
C SER A 302 -13.34 12.79 5.57
N THR A 303 -13.61 13.36 6.74
CA THR A 303 -13.93 14.79 6.90
C THR A 303 -12.77 15.73 6.57
N LEU A 304 -11.57 15.21 6.30
CA LEU A 304 -10.43 16.03 5.87
C LEU A 304 -10.68 16.69 4.51
N ALA A 305 -11.38 16.01 3.60
CA ALA A 305 -11.72 16.50 2.27
C ALA A 305 -13.21 16.44 1.94
N PHE A 306 -13.99 15.58 2.60
CA PHE A 306 -15.40 15.36 2.31
C PHE A 306 -16.28 15.84 3.47
N PRO A 307 -16.88 17.05 3.39
CA PRO A 307 -17.66 17.63 4.46
C PRO A 307 -18.82 16.74 4.92
N PRO A 308 -19.18 16.75 6.22
CA PRO A 308 -20.29 15.95 6.75
C PRO A 308 -21.64 16.14 6.05
N ASN A 309 -21.89 17.32 5.47
CA ASN A 309 -23.12 17.65 4.76
C ASN A 309 -23.10 17.28 3.27
N GLN A 310 -21.96 16.84 2.72
CA GLN A 310 -21.87 16.38 1.34
C GLN A 310 -22.41 14.95 1.24
N THR A 311 -23.52 14.76 0.52
CA THR A 311 -24.00 13.42 0.16
C THR A 311 -23.01 12.75 -0.79
N LEU A 312 -22.49 11.59 -0.39
CA LEU A 312 -21.55 10.79 -1.17
C LEU A 312 -22.25 9.67 -1.95
N LEU A 313 -23.35 9.16 -1.42
CA LEU A 313 -24.21 8.23 -2.16
C LEU A 313 -25.67 8.34 -1.69
N THR A 314 -26.58 8.01 -2.59
CA THR A 314 -28.00 7.78 -2.30
C THR A 314 -28.34 6.33 -2.63
N LEU A 315 -29.00 5.65 -1.70
CA LEU A 315 -29.50 4.28 -1.87
C LEU A 315 -30.97 4.24 -1.49
N ALA A 316 -31.84 3.88 -2.43
CA ALA A 316 -33.28 3.76 -2.19
C ALA A 316 -33.90 4.99 -1.47
N GLY A 317 -33.43 6.20 -1.80
CA GLY A 317 -33.88 7.47 -1.19
C GLY A 317 -33.20 7.84 0.14
N VAL A 318 -32.24 7.03 0.62
CA VAL A 318 -31.46 7.32 1.83
C VAL A 318 -30.07 7.83 1.45
N ASP A 319 -29.70 8.97 2.01
CA ASP A 319 -28.42 9.63 1.77
C ASP A 319 -27.35 9.23 2.80
N TYR A 320 -26.17 8.89 2.30
CA TYR A 320 -24.98 8.61 3.11
C TYR A 320 -23.86 9.60 2.78
N SER A 321 -23.09 9.93 3.80
CA SER A 321 -22.04 10.95 3.83
C SER A 321 -21.03 10.57 4.91
N THR A 322 -19.99 11.38 5.13
CA THR A 322 -19.02 11.14 6.21
C THR A 322 -19.65 11.22 7.61
N LYS A 323 -20.82 11.87 7.77
CA LYS A 323 -21.51 11.99 9.07
C LYS A 323 -22.14 10.68 9.59
N ASN A 324 -22.41 9.72 8.69
CA ASN A 324 -23.13 8.49 9.00
C ASN A 324 -22.37 7.25 8.50
N MET A 325 -21.03 7.28 8.65
CA MET A 325 -20.17 6.18 8.20
C MET A 325 -20.46 4.85 8.90
N ASP A 326 -20.86 4.85 10.17
CA ASP A 326 -21.22 3.61 10.88
C ASP A 326 -22.42 2.90 10.22
N ALA A 327 -23.41 3.67 9.76
CA ALA A 327 -24.56 3.15 9.03
C ALA A 327 -24.14 2.60 7.65
N PHE A 328 -23.19 3.26 6.98
CA PHE A 328 -22.60 2.74 5.74
C PHE A 328 -21.85 1.42 5.98
N LEU A 329 -21.04 1.33 7.04
CA LEU A 329 -20.28 0.12 7.38
C LEU A 329 -21.21 -1.03 7.77
N ALA A 330 -22.29 -0.74 8.50
CA ALA A 330 -23.33 -1.72 8.80
C ALA A 330 -24.04 -2.22 7.53
N LEU A 331 -24.39 -1.32 6.61
CA LEU A 331 -24.97 -1.65 5.30
C LEU A 331 -24.04 -2.56 4.48
N ALA A 332 -22.72 -2.34 4.56
CA ALA A 332 -21.72 -3.18 3.92
C ALA A 332 -21.52 -4.54 4.61
N GLY A 333 -22.16 -4.81 5.76
CA GLY A 333 -21.90 -6.01 6.55
C GLY A 333 -20.52 -6.00 7.22
N SER A 334 -19.94 -4.82 7.44
CA SER A 334 -18.59 -4.61 7.96
C SER A 334 -18.56 -3.64 9.15
N ALA A 335 -19.63 -3.64 9.97
CA ALA A 335 -19.75 -2.77 11.14
C ALA A 335 -18.56 -2.89 12.12
N TYR A 336 -17.93 -4.06 12.20
CA TYR A 336 -16.75 -4.31 13.04
C TYR A 336 -15.51 -3.49 12.63
N MET A 337 -15.50 -2.89 11.42
CA MET A 337 -14.44 -2.00 10.95
C MET A 337 -14.60 -0.56 11.44
N ALA A 338 -15.73 -0.18 12.05
CA ALA A 338 -15.97 1.21 12.47
C ALA A 338 -14.91 1.76 13.44
N PRO A 339 -14.48 1.03 14.49
CA PRO A 339 -13.44 1.54 15.38
C PRO A 339 -12.13 1.83 14.64
N LEU A 340 -11.74 0.94 13.72
CA LEU A 340 -10.54 1.10 12.91
C LEU A 340 -10.66 2.31 11.97
N TYR A 341 -11.79 2.46 11.28
CA TYR A 341 -12.03 3.61 10.40
C TYR A 341 -11.91 4.94 11.16
N HIS A 342 -12.55 5.05 12.33
CA HIS A 342 -12.52 6.28 13.13
C HIS A 342 -11.13 6.58 13.68
N GLU A 343 -10.42 5.57 14.17
CA GLU A 343 -9.04 5.74 14.65
C GLU A 343 -8.13 6.26 13.53
N LEU A 344 -8.20 5.63 12.35
CA LEU A 344 -7.29 5.95 11.26
C LEU A 344 -7.59 7.34 10.68
N THR A 345 -8.85 7.63 10.38
CA THR A 345 -9.22 8.92 9.79
C THR A 345 -9.00 10.10 10.74
N ALA A 346 -9.11 9.89 12.05
CA ALA A 346 -8.83 10.92 13.06
C ALA A 346 -7.33 11.22 13.23
N THR A 347 -6.43 10.37 12.72
CA THR A 347 -4.99 10.49 12.93
C THR A 347 -4.21 10.99 11.73
N VAL A 348 -4.85 11.15 10.57
CA VAL A 348 -4.20 11.72 9.38
C VAL A 348 -4.03 13.23 9.56
N ASP A 349 -2.78 13.66 9.68
CA ASP A 349 -2.37 15.06 9.71
C ASP A 349 -0.99 15.21 9.05
N ALA A 350 -0.57 16.44 8.74
CA ALA A 350 0.77 16.69 8.22
C ALA A 350 1.85 16.21 9.19
N GLN A 351 3.02 15.86 8.66
CA GLN A 351 4.17 15.45 9.46
C GLN A 351 4.63 16.57 10.39
N LYS A 352 4.88 16.24 11.65
CA LYS A 352 5.24 17.24 12.68
C LYS A 352 6.69 17.71 12.59
N TYR A 353 7.61 16.82 12.22
CA TYR A 353 9.06 17.05 12.36
C TYR A 353 9.85 16.90 11.07
N THR A 354 9.31 16.18 10.08
CA THR A 354 9.94 15.96 8.78
C THR A 354 9.20 16.75 7.70
N PRO A 355 9.92 17.54 6.88
CA PRO A 355 9.31 18.27 5.77
C PRO A 355 8.62 17.37 4.75
N MET A 356 7.39 17.72 4.38
CA MET A 356 6.64 17.05 3.32
C MET A 356 6.75 17.80 1.99
N PHE A 357 6.88 17.04 0.92
CA PHE A 357 6.76 17.52 -0.46
C PHE A 357 5.70 16.66 -1.16
N CYS A 358 4.61 17.27 -1.62
CA CYS A 358 3.52 16.53 -2.23
C CYS A 358 3.54 16.71 -3.74
N VAL A 359 3.39 15.61 -4.46
CA VAL A 359 3.26 15.59 -5.92
C VAL A 359 2.06 14.74 -6.26
N HIS A 360 1.11 15.25 -7.03
CA HIS A 360 -0.04 14.47 -7.45
C HIS A 360 -0.46 14.87 -8.85
N SER A 361 -1.22 14.00 -9.51
CA SER A 361 -1.75 14.28 -10.83
C SER A 361 -3.20 14.77 -10.76
N LYS A 362 -3.67 15.26 -11.90
CA LYS A 362 -5.05 15.68 -12.10
C LYS A 362 -5.51 15.31 -13.51
N THR A 363 -6.69 14.72 -13.55
CA THR A 363 -7.49 14.35 -14.72
C THR A 363 -8.89 14.93 -14.50
N ALA A 364 -9.42 15.59 -15.52
CA ALA A 364 -10.78 16.12 -15.49
C ALA A 364 -11.79 14.97 -15.57
N ASP A 365 -12.85 15.04 -14.77
CA ASP A 365 -13.94 14.05 -14.77
C ASP A 365 -13.50 12.58 -14.61
N GLY A 366 -12.34 12.34 -14.01
CA GLY A 366 -11.75 11.01 -13.85
C GLY A 366 -12.28 10.22 -12.66
N MET A 367 -12.98 10.86 -11.72
CA MET A 367 -13.36 10.25 -10.44
C MET A 367 -14.84 10.41 -10.10
N PRO A 368 -15.48 9.38 -9.52
CA PRO A 368 -16.82 9.51 -8.96
C PRO A 368 -16.79 10.48 -7.78
N ILE A 369 -17.70 11.45 -7.78
CA ILE A 369 -17.94 12.40 -6.67
C ILE A 369 -19.28 12.16 -5.97
N PHE A 370 -20.14 11.32 -6.55
CA PHE A 370 -21.40 10.87 -5.99
C PHE A 370 -21.88 9.58 -6.66
N TYR A 371 -22.55 8.70 -5.89
CA TYR A 371 -23.20 7.50 -6.42
C TYR A 371 -24.70 7.45 -6.18
N ASN A 372 -25.45 7.01 -7.18
CA ASN A 372 -26.88 6.72 -7.08
C ASN A 372 -27.16 5.22 -7.28
N TYR A 373 -27.57 4.56 -6.21
CA TYR A 373 -27.96 3.16 -6.18
C TYR A 373 -29.47 3.00 -6.36
N THR A 374 -29.86 2.70 -7.60
CA THR A 374 -31.28 2.50 -8.00
C THR A 374 -31.67 1.03 -8.07
N ASN A 375 -30.71 0.12 -8.29
CA ASN A 375 -30.95 -1.31 -8.55
C ASN A 375 -30.46 -2.21 -7.41
N GLY A 376 -30.33 -1.67 -6.19
CA GLY A 376 -29.82 -2.36 -5.01
C GLY A 376 -28.29 -2.29 -4.86
N ILE A 377 -27.81 -2.55 -3.64
CA ILE A 377 -26.40 -2.35 -3.22
C ILE A 377 -25.40 -3.23 -3.97
N ALA A 378 -25.83 -4.41 -4.41
CA ALA A 378 -24.98 -5.39 -5.08
C ALA A 378 -24.79 -5.10 -6.57
N LYS A 379 -25.45 -4.09 -7.12
CA LYS A 379 -25.34 -3.69 -8.53
C LYS A 379 -24.53 -2.40 -8.63
N ARG A 380 -23.79 -2.25 -9.73
CA ARG A 380 -23.01 -1.03 -10.00
C ARG A 380 -23.93 0.20 -9.97
N PRO A 381 -23.55 1.26 -9.26
CA PRO A 381 -24.33 2.50 -9.18
C PRO A 381 -24.20 3.32 -10.47
N LYS A 382 -25.07 4.33 -10.62
CA LYS A 382 -24.80 5.45 -11.53
C LYS A 382 -23.89 6.43 -10.79
N ALA A 383 -22.78 6.84 -11.41
CA ALA A 383 -21.84 7.80 -10.83
C ALA A 383 -22.01 9.19 -11.46
N LYS A 384 -21.92 10.23 -10.63
CA LYS A 384 -21.57 11.58 -11.11
C LYS A 384 -20.05 11.71 -11.04
N MET A 385 -19.44 12.11 -12.14
CA MET A 385 -17.99 12.26 -12.25
C MET A 385 -17.53 13.68 -11.89
N GLY A 386 -16.26 13.80 -11.53
CA GLY A 386 -15.54 15.04 -11.26
C GLY A 386 -14.04 14.78 -11.25
N ASP A 387 -13.27 15.81 -10.89
CA ASP A 387 -11.81 15.79 -10.98
C ASP A 387 -11.15 14.81 -9.98
N GLY A 388 -9.98 14.30 -10.38
CA GLY A 388 -9.14 13.44 -9.55
C GLY A 388 -7.98 12.90 -10.38
N ASP A 389 -7.42 11.75 -10.03
CA ASP A 389 -6.36 11.10 -10.83
C ASP A 389 -6.79 9.72 -11.37
N ALA A 390 -8.09 9.49 -11.55
CA ALA A 390 -8.67 8.18 -11.88
C ALA A 390 -8.54 7.09 -10.79
N LEU A 391 -7.98 7.41 -9.61
CA LEU A 391 -8.07 6.55 -8.41
C LEU A 391 -8.50 7.30 -7.13
N VAL A 392 -8.10 8.56 -7.01
CA VAL A 392 -8.27 9.42 -5.84
C VAL A 392 -8.91 10.74 -6.25
N ASN A 393 -9.94 11.14 -5.51
CA ASN A 393 -10.63 12.42 -5.70
C ASN A 393 -9.69 13.60 -5.50
N ILE A 394 -9.85 14.66 -6.29
CA ILE A 394 -8.96 15.82 -6.25
C ILE A 394 -8.92 16.50 -4.87
N GLU A 395 -10.04 16.50 -4.15
CA GLU A 395 -10.16 17.09 -2.82
C GLU A 395 -9.28 16.36 -1.80
N SER A 396 -9.16 15.04 -1.95
CA SER A 396 -8.29 14.20 -1.10
C SER A 396 -6.82 14.43 -1.42
N LEU A 397 -6.46 14.52 -2.71
CA LEU A 397 -5.09 14.83 -3.15
C LEU A 397 -4.63 16.22 -2.64
N ARG A 398 -5.53 17.20 -2.69
CA ARG A 398 -5.25 18.61 -2.31
C ARG A 398 -5.28 18.88 -0.81
N VAL A 399 -5.52 17.90 0.06
CA VAL A 399 -5.35 18.08 1.52
C VAL A 399 -3.95 18.57 1.88
N CYS A 400 -2.92 18.16 1.13
CA CYS A 400 -1.57 18.66 1.35
C CYS A 400 -1.42 20.16 1.06
N GLN A 401 -2.14 20.70 0.06
CA GLN A 401 -2.20 22.14 -0.19
C GLN A 401 -2.86 22.87 0.99
N LYS A 402 -3.99 22.34 1.48
CA LYS A 402 -4.65 22.87 2.68
C LYS A 402 -3.71 22.92 3.88
N TRP A 403 -2.94 21.86 4.14
CA TRP A 403 -1.94 21.85 5.20
C TRP A 403 -0.82 22.87 4.99
N MET A 404 -0.38 23.08 3.75
CA MET A 404 0.59 24.13 3.43
C MET A 404 0.02 25.54 3.72
N ASP A 405 -1.23 25.79 3.33
CA ASP A 405 -1.93 27.06 3.56
C ASP A 405 -2.18 27.31 5.06
N GLU A 406 -2.38 26.25 5.85
CA GLU A 406 -2.45 26.28 7.31
C GLU A 406 -1.08 26.50 7.99
N GLY A 407 0.02 26.60 7.23
CA GLY A 407 1.37 26.81 7.76
C GLY A 407 1.99 25.55 8.38
N LYS A 408 1.47 24.35 8.09
CA LYS A 408 2.09 23.09 8.52
C LYS A 408 3.38 22.82 7.75
N LEU A 409 4.11 21.78 8.12
CA LEU A 409 5.45 21.46 7.60
C LEU A 409 5.42 20.84 6.18
N VAL A 410 4.61 21.40 5.29
CA VAL A 410 4.57 21.12 3.86
C VAL A 410 5.38 22.20 3.15
N LYS A 411 6.42 21.79 2.41
CA LYS A 411 7.35 22.71 1.74
C LYS A 411 6.98 23.01 0.30
N LYS A 412 6.34 22.06 -0.36
CA LYS A 412 5.93 22.19 -1.75
C LYS A 412 4.77 21.26 -2.08
N VAL A 413 3.84 21.74 -2.89
CA VAL A 413 2.83 20.94 -3.55
C VAL A 413 2.97 21.15 -5.05
N VAL A 414 2.97 20.05 -5.82
CA VAL A 414 3.06 20.04 -7.27
C VAL A 414 1.88 19.25 -7.83
N GLU A 415 1.01 19.94 -8.56
CA GLU A 415 -0.09 19.33 -9.31
C GLU A 415 0.34 19.17 -10.78
N ILE A 416 0.17 17.96 -11.33
CA ILE A 416 0.54 17.62 -12.71
C ILE A 416 -0.73 17.26 -13.50
N ASP A 417 -1.13 18.14 -14.42
CA ASP A 417 -2.27 17.90 -15.30
C ASP A 417 -1.97 16.82 -16.37
N GLY A 418 -2.91 15.89 -16.56
CA GLY A 418 -2.91 14.90 -17.63
C GLY A 418 -2.84 13.43 -17.18
N PRO A 419 -1.82 13.00 -16.41
CA PRO A 419 -1.60 11.59 -16.12
C PRO A 419 -2.60 11.05 -15.09
N THR A 420 -2.97 9.78 -15.23
CA THR A 420 -3.70 9.03 -14.19
C THR A 420 -2.80 8.75 -12.98
N HIS A 421 -3.38 8.19 -11.93
CA HIS A 421 -2.74 7.85 -10.67
C HIS A 421 -1.50 6.98 -10.87
N MET A 422 -1.59 6.02 -11.79
CA MET A 422 -0.50 5.10 -12.10
C MET A 422 0.50 5.72 -13.08
N ALA A 423 0.00 6.47 -14.07
CA ALA A 423 0.82 7.06 -15.12
C ALA A 423 1.76 8.15 -14.60
N ILE A 424 1.46 8.82 -13.48
CA ILE A 424 2.31 9.89 -12.93
C ILE A 424 3.76 9.44 -12.71
N LEU A 425 3.99 8.17 -12.38
CA LEU A 425 5.34 7.63 -12.14
C LEU A 425 6.18 7.48 -13.42
N HIS A 426 5.57 7.67 -14.59
CA HIS A 426 6.20 7.55 -15.91
C HIS A 426 6.37 8.92 -16.59
N GLU A 427 6.03 10.01 -15.90
CA GLU A 427 6.00 11.35 -16.48
C GLU A 427 7.29 12.12 -16.24
N ASP A 428 7.84 12.73 -17.30
CA ASP A 428 9.01 13.61 -17.20
C ASP A 428 8.77 14.79 -16.25
N LYS A 429 7.53 15.31 -16.21
CA LYS A 429 7.14 16.37 -15.27
C LYS A 429 7.28 15.92 -13.81
N PHE A 430 6.96 14.66 -13.54
CA PHE A 430 7.11 14.08 -12.21
C PHE A 430 8.59 13.92 -11.85
N TYR A 431 9.41 13.39 -12.76
CA TYR A 431 10.86 13.27 -12.53
C TYR A 431 11.51 14.62 -12.26
N LYS A 432 11.19 15.64 -13.07
CA LYS A 432 11.68 17.00 -12.87
C LYS A 432 11.26 17.58 -11.52
N ALA A 433 10.04 17.29 -11.06
CA ALA A 433 9.58 17.72 -9.74
C ALA A 433 10.40 17.08 -8.62
N VAL A 434 10.64 15.76 -8.69
CA VAL A 434 11.45 15.02 -7.70
C VAL A 434 12.89 15.50 -7.70
N GLU A 435 13.51 15.67 -8.87
CA GLU A 435 14.86 16.21 -9.03
C GLU A 435 15.00 17.59 -8.39
N THR A 436 14.03 18.48 -8.64
CA THR A 436 13.99 19.82 -8.05
C THR A 436 13.89 19.75 -6.53
N ILE A 437 13.05 18.86 -5.98
CA ILE A 437 12.89 18.67 -4.53
C ILE A 437 14.19 18.14 -3.91
N MET A 438 14.85 17.20 -4.58
CA MET A 438 16.07 16.57 -4.11
C MET A 438 17.34 17.42 -4.36
N GLY A 439 17.24 18.52 -5.10
CA GLY A 439 18.39 19.34 -5.50
C GLY A 439 19.34 18.62 -6.46
N LEU A 440 18.81 17.70 -7.26
CA LEU A 440 19.60 16.97 -8.26
C LEU A 440 19.78 17.84 -9.52
N SER A 441 20.97 17.75 -10.11
CA SER A 441 21.27 18.35 -11.42
C SER A 441 21.65 17.23 -12.37
N ASN A 442 21.17 17.32 -13.61
CA ASN A 442 21.52 16.36 -14.66
C ASN A 442 23.05 16.29 -14.79
N LYS A 443 23.55 15.06 -14.94
CA LYS A 443 24.97 14.83 -15.25
C LYS A 443 25.34 15.33 -16.64
#